data_AF-A0A7Y0S1F7-F1
#
_entry.id   AF-A0A7Y0S1F7-F1
#
_cell.length_a   1.000
_cell.length_b   1.000
_cell.length_c   1.000
_cell.angle_alpha   90.00
_cell.angle_beta   90.00
_cell.angle_gamma   90.00
#
_symmetry.space_group_name_H-M   'P 1'
#
loop_
_entity.id
_entity.type
_entity.pdbx_description
1 polymer ?
#
loop_
_entity_poly.entity_id
_entity_poly.type
_entity_poly.pdbx_seq_one_letter_code
_entity_poly.pdbx_strand_id
1 'polypeptide(L)'
;FRHQEHAQRLKDSAKIYRFPIPFSVEDIMEATRETLRQNKLDNAYIRPLAFVGNVGLGVCPPTDTEMDLIIAAFPWGSYLGEEALEN
;
A
#
# COMPACT_ATOMS: atom_id res chain seq x y z
N PHE A 1 -8.96 5.84 -7.94
CA PHE A 1 -9.26 4.97 -9.10
C PHE A 1 -9.03 3.51 -8.70
N ARG A 2 -9.99 2.60 -8.94
CA ARG A 2 -9.89 1.14 -8.69
C ARG A 2 -9.29 0.72 -7.33
N HIS A 3 -9.66 1.44 -6.27
CA HIS A 3 -9.01 1.35 -4.97
C HIS A 3 -9.11 -0.06 -4.34
N GLN A 4 -10.31 -0.65 -4.40
CA GLN A 4 -10.57 -1.97 -3.85
C GLN A 4 -9.77 -3.07 -4.56
N GLU A 5 -9.68 -3.03 -5.89
CA GLU A 5 -8.92 -4.03 -6.64
C GLU A 5 -7.42 -3.95 -6.36
N HIS A 6 -6.88 -2.74 -6.14
CA HIS A 6 -5.49 -2.57 -5.73
C HIS A 6 -5.22 -3.09 -4.31
N ALA A 7 -6.13 -2.82 -3.36
CA ALA A 7 -6.03 -3.33 -1.99
C ALA A 7 -6.17 -4.86 -1.93
N GLN A 8 -7.09 -5.45 -2.70
CA GLN A 8 -7.21 -6.90 -2.85
C GLN A 8 -5.94 -7.49 -3.46
N ARG A 9 -5.41 -6.90 -4.53
CA ARG A 9 -4.19 -7.38 -5.19
C ARG A 9 -2.97 -7.33 -4.28
N LEU A 10 -2.87 -6.37 -3.36
CA LEU A 10 -1.83 -6.34 -2.33
C LEU A 10 -1.91 -7.59 -1.44
N LYS A 11 -3.10 -7.95 -0.95
CA LYS A 11 -3.31 -9.15 -0.14
C LYS A 11 -3.06 -10.44 -0.92
N ASP A 12 -3.50 -10.50 -2.17
CA ASP A 12 -3.24 -11.65 -3.05
C ASP A 12 -1.74 -11.83 -3.31
N SER A 13 -1.02 -10.72 -3.47
CA SER A 13 0.45 -10.74 -3.62
C SER A 13 1.14 -11.26 -2.36
N ALA A 14 0.69 -10.80 -1.17
CA ALA A 14 1.21 -11.28 0.11
C ALA A 14 0.92 -12.78 0.32
N LYS A 15 -0.26 -13.25 -0.10
CA LYS A 15 -0.64 -14.68 -0.05
C LYS A 15 0.35 -15.58 -0.83
N ILE A 16 0.85 -15.14 -1.98
CA ILE A 16 1.84 -15.89 -2.77
C ILE A 16 3.11 -16.15 -1.93
N TYR A 17 3.53 -15.18 -1.12
CA TYR A 17 4.69 -15.28 -0.25
C TYR A 17 4.39 -15.91 1.12
N ARG A 18 3.14 -16.31 1.38
CA ARG A 18 2.66 -16.77 2.70
C ARG A 18 2.88 -15.71 3.78
N PHE A 19 2.72 -14.44 3.39
CA PHE A 19 2.90 -13.28 4.25
C PHE A 19 1.52 -12.81 4.74
N PRO A 20 1.16 -13.07 6.02
CA PRO A 20 -0.14 -12.64 6.53
C PRO A 20 -0.14 -11.14 6.80
N ILE A 21 -0.99 -10.40 6.09
CA ILE A 21 -1.32 -9.01 6.40
C ILE A 21 -2.54 -9.02 7.34
N PRO A 22 -2.43 -8.53 8.59
CA PRO A 22 -3.47 -8.66 9.61
C PRO A 22 -4.61 -7.64 9.47
N PHE A 23 -4.84 -7.12 8.27
CA PHE A 23 -5.82 -6.08 7.98
C PHE A 23 -6.81 -6.54 6.91
N SER A 24 -8.08 -6.18 7.05
CA SER A 24 -9.08 -6.41 6.00
C SER A 24 -8.81 -5.50 4.79
N VAL A 25 -9.46 -5.79 3.65
CA VAL A 25 -9.35 -4.91 2.47
C VAL A 25 -9.91 -3.53 2.81
N GLU A 26 -10.99 -3.52 3.59
CA GLU A 26 -11.68 -2.34 4.08
C GLU A 26 -10.78 -1.49 4.99
N ASP A 27 -10.03 -2.12 5.91
CA ASP A 27 -9.08 -1.42 6.79
C ASP A 27 -7.97 -0.75 5.98
N ILE A 28 -7.38 -1.48 5.02
CA ILE A 28 -6.32 -0.95 4.14
C ILE A 28 -6.84 0.22 3.32
N MET A 29 -8.07 0.10 2.81
CA MET A 29 -8.70 1.14 2.03
C MET A 29 -8.97 2.39 2.86
N GLU A 30 -9.44 2.25 4.09
CA GLU A 30 -9.71 3.38 4.97
C GLU A 30 -8.43 4.04 5.45
N ALA A 31 -7.42 3.27 5.87
CA ALA A 31 -6.11 3.79 6.21
C ALA A 31 -5.49 4.57 5.04
N THR A 32 -5.69 4.11 3.80
CA THR A 32 -5.26 4.85 2.61
C THR A 32 -5.98 6.20 2.46
N ARG A 33 -7.31 6.22 2.63
CA ARG A 33 -8.08 7.48 2.57
C ARG A 33 -7.64 8.43 3.66
N GLU A 34 -7.39 7.92 4.85
CA GLU A 34 -6.94 8.73 5.98
C GLU A 34 -5.56 9.34 5.72
N THR A 35 -4.62 8.58 5.18
CA THR A 35 -3.32 9.12 4.75
C THR A 35 -3.48 10.28 3.76
N LEU A 36 -4.40 10.18 2.79
CA LEU A 36 -4.67 11.27 1.85
C LEU A 36 -5.28 12.50 2.55
N ARG A 37 -6.26 12.31 3.44
CA ARG A 37 -6.90 13.40 4.19
C ARG A 37 -5.90 14.16 5.06
N GLN A 38 -5.09 13.43 5.83
CA GLN A 38 -4.08 14.03 6.72
C GLN A 38 -3.02 14.83 5.96
N ASN A 39 -2.68 14.39 4.75
CA ASN A 39 -1.73 15.10 3.88
C ASN A 39 -2.39 16.15 2.96
N LYS A 40 -3.72 16.31 3.01
CA LYS A 40 -4.50 17.24 2.16
C LYS A 40 -4.24 17.04 0.67
N LEU A 41 -4.24 15.77 0.23
CA LEU A 41 -3.94 15.39 -1.15
C LEU A 41 -5.21 15.02 -1.92
N ASP A 42 -5.54 15.82 -2.94
CA ASP A 42 -6.64 15.54 -3.87
C ASP A 42 -6.22 14.66 -5.06
N ASN A 43 -4.97 14.81 -5.50
CA ASN A 43 -4.34 14.01 -6.54
C ASN A 43 -3.00 13.47 -6.04
N ALA A 44 -2.90 12.15 -5.92
CA ALA A 44 -1.72 11.53 -5.34
C ALA A 44 -1.39 10.18 -5.95
N TYR A 45 -0.10 9.89 -5.93
CA TYR A 45 0.42 8.53 -6.04
C TYR A 45 0.44 7.90 -4.65
N ILE A 46 -0.11 6.69 -4.54
CA ILE A 46 -0.26 5.97 -3.27
C ILE A 46 0.61 4.71 -3.34
N ARG A 47 1.42 4.49 -2.30
CA ARG A 47 2.31 3.33 -2.18
C ARG A 47 2.06 2.60 -0.86
N PRO A 48 1.12 1.64 -0.83
CA PRO A 48 1.08 0.63 0.21
C PRO A 48 2.30 -0.30 0.09
N LEU A 49 2.93 -0.65 1.20
CA LEU A 49 4.03 -1.60 1.27
C LEU A 49 3.88 -2.49 2.50
N ALA A 50 3.76 -3.80 2.27
CA ALA A 50 3.79 -4.80 3.33
C ALA A 50 5.18 -5.44 3.42
N PHE A 51 5.69 -5.65 4.63
CA PHE A 51 7.01 -6.21 4.87
C PHE A 51 7.07 -6.98 6.20
N VAL A 52 8.07 -7.85 6.32
CA VAL A 52 8.37 -8.51 7.59
C VAL A 52 8.91 -7.47 8.55
N GLY A 53 8.19 -7.25 9.64
CA GLY A 53 8.53 -6.26 10.66
C GLY A 53 9.74 -6.63 11.50
N ASN A 54 9.75 -6.12 12.73
CA ASN A 54 10.84 -6.35 13.67
C ASN A 54 10.82 -7.77 14.26
N VAL A 55 11.41 -8.73 13.55
CA VAL A 55 11.49 -10.15 13.98
C VAL A 55 12.93 -10.68 14.12
N GLY A 56 13.90 -9.76 14.15
CA GLY A 56 15.33 -10.10 14.15
C GLY A 56 15.91 -10.32 12.76
N LEU A 57 17.15 -10.81 12.69
CA LEU A 57 17.95 -10.95 11.45
C LEU A 57 17.99 -12.39 10.91
N GLY A 58 17.22 -13.31 11.50
CA GLY A 58 17.11 -14.67 11.00
C GLY A 58 16.50 -14.71 9.60
N VAL A 59 16.93 -15.65 8.76
CA VAL A 59 16.42 -15.81 7.39
C VAL A 59 14.94 -16.18 7.39
N CYS A 60 14.53 -17.04 8.33
CA CYS A 60 13.15 -17.45 8.51
C CYS A 60 12.50 -16.58 9.58
N PRO A 61 11.42 -15.85 9.26
CA PRO A 61 10.59 -15.21 10.27
C PRO A 61 10.04 -16.25 11.25
N PRO A 62 9.87 -15.90 12.54
CA PRO A 62 9.17 -16.75 13.51
C PRO A 62 7.81 -17.23 13.01
N THR A 63 7.38 -18.40 13.47
CA THR A 63 5.99 -18.86 13.27
C THR A 63 5.02 -17.81 13.79
N ASP A 64 3.90 -17.62 13.09
CA ASP A 64 2.87 -16.63 13.38
C ASP A 64 3.30 -15.15 13.26
N THR A 65 4.42 -14.88 12.58
CA THR A 65 4.80 -13.49 12.22
C THR A 65 3.73 -12.85 11.32
N GLU A 66 3.16 -11.77 11.79
CA GLU A 66 2.32 -10.87 11.00
C GLU A 66 3.17 -9.79 10.30
N MET A 67 2.75 -9.40 9.10
CA MET A 67 3.44 -8.35 8.33
C MET A 67 3.05 -6.97 8.83
N ASP A 68 4.04 -6.08 8.85
CA ASP A 68 3.81 -4.65 8.97
C ASP A 68 3.33 -4.11 7.61
N LEU A 69 2.42 -3.14 7.65
CA LEU A 69 1.92 -2.44 6.47
C LEU A 69 2.08 -0.93 6.68
N ILE A 70 2.79 -0.29 5.75
CA ILE A 70 2.85 1.17 5.65
C ILE A 70 2.08 1.66 4.42
N ILE A 71 1.54 2.87 4.51
CA ILE A 71 0.90 3.55 3.39
C ILE A 71 1.48 4.95 3.28
N ALA A 72 2.26 5.17 2.23
CA ALA A 72 2.75 6.50 1.87
C ALA A 72 1.95 7.06 0.69
N ALA A 73 1.80 8.39 0.65
CA ALA A 73 1.19 9.09 -0.47
C ALA A 73 1.97 10.37 -0.78
N PHE A 74 2.07 10.71 -2.06
CA PHE A 74 2.79 11.89 -2.54
C PHE A 74 1.95 12.60 -3.60
N PRO A 75 1.98 13.94 -3.68
CA PRO A 75 1.31 14.66 -4.75
C PRO A 75 1.86 14.18 -6.09
N TRP A 76 0.97 13.96 -7.06
CA TRP A 76 1.36 13.46 -8.37
C TRP A 76 0.68 14.29 -9.45
N GLY A 77 1.50 15.07 -10.16
CA GLY A 77 1.08 15.77 -11.38
C GLY A 77 1.00 14.82 -12.58
N SER A 78 0.88 15.35 -13.79
CA SER A 78 0.93 14.50 -14.99
C SER A 78 2.28 13.77 -15.07
N TYR A 79 2.23 12.44 -15.14
CA TYR A 79 3.42 11.57 -15.15
C TYR A 79 4.41 11.88 -16.28
N LEU A 80 3.93 12.54 -17.34
CA LEU A 80 4.67 12.90 -18.54
C LEU A 80 4.81 14.43 -18.71
N GLY A 81 4.51 15.24 -17.69
CA GLY A 81 4.49 16.71 -17.82
C GLY A 81 3.23 17.25 -18.52
N GLU A 82 3.13 18.57 -18.70
CA GLU A 82 2.00 19.23 -19.36
C GLU A 82 1.80 18.77 -20.82
N GLU A 83 2.86 18.29 -21.48
CA GLU A 83 2.88 17.86 -22.89
C GLU A 83 2.08 16.58 -23.19
N ALA A 84 1.68 15.80 -22.18
CA ALA A 84 0.86 14.61 -22.41
C ALA A 84 -0.64 14.88 -22.59
N LEU A 85 -1.08 16.12 -22.40
CA LEU A 85 -2.47 16.53 -22.61
C LEU A 85 -2.76 16.96 -24.06
N GLU A 86 -1.74 17.02 -24.94
CA GLU A 86 -1.87 17.55 -26.30
C GLU A 86 -2.14 16.53 -27.44
N ASN A 87 -2.51 15.26 -27.16
CA ASN A 87 -2.88 14.32 -28.22
C ASN A 87 -4.21 13.60 -27.99
#